data_AF-A0A956DC37-F1
#
_entry.id   AF-A0A956DC37-F1
#
_cell.length_a   1.000
_cell.length_b   1.000
_cell.length_c   1.000
_cell.angle_alpha   90.00
_cell.angle_beta   90.00
_cell.angle_gamma   90.00
#
_symmetry.space_group_name_H-M   'P 1'
#
loop_
_entity.id
_entity.type
_entity.pdbx_description
1 polymer ?
#
loop_
_entity_poly.entity_id
_entity_poly.type
_entity_poly.pdbx_seq_one_letter_code
_entity_poly.pdbx_strand_id
1 'polypeptide(L)'
;MQLELLPVTAETLSHAALWVSAFVFLLFVLSRVLPIPYVQGFPTPAGTRESYRLTGLPLYLLTLGGVVGCFFGGVSLTPLLTHFWSLLIVANVLAFTMLAWLFVRGRRRVANIERDSKLPAFLHDLWFGIELNPRLVGVDLKMFLYQPSLLGLAVVNSAFVFAQRDLHGFVTTEMWLYQAFTWSYLFTHYVKEHFMLSTWDILAENLG
;
A
#
# COMPACT_ATOMS: atom_id res chain seq x y z
N MET A 1 16.81 21.81 16.51
CA MET A 1 16.96 21.00 15.28
C MET A 1 16.00 21.57 14.26
N GLN A 2 16.38 21.77 13.00
CA GLN A 2 15.43 22.11 11.92
C GLN A 2 15.16 20.83 11.13
N LEU A 3 13.90 20.58 10.78
CA LEU A 3 13.53 19.43 9.95
C LEU A 3 13.87 19.76 8.48
N GLU A 4 15.10 19.46 8.07
CA GLU A 4 15.54 19.68 6.71
C GLU A 4 15.36 18.42 5.84
N LEU A 5 14.91 18.62 4.61
CA LEU A 5 14.82 17.55 3.62
C LEU A 5 16.20 17.24 3.09
N LEU A 6 16.59 15.96 3.14
CA LEU A 6 17.88 15.52 2.62
C LEU A 6 17.88 15.54 1.08
N PRO A 7 19.01 15.92 0.46
CA PRO A 7 19.16 15.84 -0.98
C PRO A 7 19.07 14.38 -1.45
N VAL A 8 18.68 14.18 -2.71
CA VAL A 8 18.65 12.85 -3.32
C VAL A 8 20.08 12.42 -3.64
N THR A 9 20.60 11.47 -2.87
CA THR A 9 21.92 10.85 -3.08
C THR A 9 21.78 9.32 -3.16
N ALA A 10 22.85 8.63 -3.54
CA ALA A 10 22.86 7.17 -3.56
C ALA A 10 22.56 6.58 -2.16
N GLU A 11 23.05 7.22 -1.10
CA GLU A 11 22.82 6.79 0.28
C GLU A 11 21.35 6.94 0.68
N THR A 12 20.76 8.12 0.47
CA THR A 12 19.36 8.37 0.84
C THR A 12 18.39 7.51 0.00
N LEU A 13 18.72 7.26 -1.27
CA LEU A 13 18.00 6.31 -2.12
C LEU A 13 18.13 4.88 -1.61
N SER A 14 19.31 4.47 -1.13
CA SER A 14 19.50 3.11 -0.60
C SER A 14 18.70 2.87 0.68
N HIS A 15 18.67 3.86 1.59
CA HIS A 15 17.84 3.81 2.80
C HIS A 15 16.35 3.75 2.45
N ALA A 16 15.88 4.63 1.55
CA ALA A 16 14.51 4.64 1.09
C ALA A 16 14.12 3.31 0.42
N ALA A 17 14.99 2.78 -0.45
CA ALA A 17 14.78 1.49 -1.13
C ALA A 17 14.67 0.34 -0.13
N LEU A 18 15.55 0.30 0.87
CA LEU A 18 15.50 -0.69 1.93
C LEU A 18 14.18 -0.59 2.71
N TRP A 19 13.81 0.60 3.19
CA TRP A 19 12.62 0.78 4.02
C TRP A 19 11.33 0.45 3.27
N VAL A 20 11.16 0.99 2.05
CA VAL A 20 9.97 0.74 1.23
C VAL A 20 9.88 -0.75 0.87
N SER A 21 10.98 -1.34 0.40
CA SER A 21 10.98 -2.75 -0.01
C SER A 21 10.75 -3.67 1.19
N ALA A 22 11.39 -3.42 2.32
CA ALA A 22 11.18 -4.19 3.55
C ALA A 22 9.75 -4.08 4.06
N PHE A 23 9.16 -2.87 4.04
CA PHE A 23 7.78 -2.65 4.46
C PHE A 23 6.78 -3.39 3.56
N VAL A 24 6.87 -3.20 2.24
CA VAL A 24 5.97 -3.87 1.27
C VAL A 24 6.16 -5.38 1.32
N PHE A 25 7.40 -5.87 1.39
CA PHE A 25 7.70 -7.30 1.47
C PHE A 25 7.16 -7.92 2.76
N LEU A 26 7.36 -7.27 3.91
CA LEU A 26 6.84 -7.75 5.19
C LEU A 26 5.31 -7.84 5.16
N LEU A 27 4.63 -6.81 4.67
CA LEU A 27 3.17 -6.84 4.52
C LEU A 27 2.73 -7.98 3.59
N PHE A 28 3.43 -8.21 2.48
CA PHE A 28 3.12 -9.28 1.55
C PHE A 28 3.26 -10.67 2.19
N VAL A 29 4.37 -10.89 2.92
CA VAL A 29 4.61 -12.14 3.64
C VAL A 29 3.54 -12.37 4.70
N LEU A 30 3.19 -11.33 5.47
CA LEU A 30 2.14 -11.43 6.48
C LEU A 30 0.76 -11.69 5.85
N SER A 31 0.40 -11.01 4.76
CA SER A 31 -0.81 -11.32 3.98
C SER A 31 -0.86 -12.77 3.54
N ARG A 32 0.30 -13.36 3.23
CA ARG A 32 0.37 -14.77 2.81
C ARG A 32 0.34 -15.76 3.96
N VAL A 33 0.93 -15.46 5.11
CA VAL A 33 1.14 -16.42 6.21
C VAL A 33 0.04 -16.36 7.26
N LEU A 34 -0.58 -15.19 7.49
CA LEU A 34 -1.58 -15.04 8.56
C LEU A 34 -2.79 -15.99 8.38
N PRO A 35 -3.20 -16.73 9.43
CA PRO A 35 -4.30 -17.67 9.35
C PRO A 35 -5.64 -16.91 9.32
N ILE A 36 -6.07 -16.54 8.12
CA ILE A 36 -7.30 -15.78 7.87
C ILE A 36 -8.26 -16.64 7.04
N PRO A 37 -9.56 -16.71 7.42
CA PRO A 37 -10.54 -17.44 6.64
C PRO A 37 -10.76 -16.78 5.26
N TYR A 38 -11.14 -17.59 4.29
CA TYR A 38 -11.54 -17.08 2.98
C TYR A 38 -12.94 -16.47 3.05
N VAL A 39 -13.08 -15.29 2.44
CA VAL A 39 -14.37 -14.62 2.26
C VAL A 39 -14.73 -14.67 0.78
N GLN A 40 -15.98 -15.00 0.48
CA GLN A 40 -16.48 -15.03 -0.89
C GLN A 40 -16.71 -13.59 -1.38
N GLY A 41 -16.16 -13.27 -2.55
CA GLY A 41 -16.45 -12.02 -3.24
C GLY A 41 -17.76 -12.07 -4.01
N PHE A 42 -18.00 -10.99 -4.75
CA PHE A 42 -19.16 -10.85 -5.61
C PHE A 42 -18.90 -11.45 -7.00
N PRO A 43 -19.95 -11.82 -7.75
CA PRO A 43 -19.79 -12.31 -9.12
C PRO A 43 -19.15 -11.23 -10.00
N THR A 44 -18.11 -11.61 -10.74
CA THR A 44 -17.48 -10.78 -11.77
C THR A 44 -18.37 -10.68 -13.00
N PRO A 45 -18.11 -9.76 -13.95
CA PRO A 45 -18.81 -9.72 -15.24
C PRO A 45 -18.75 -11.04 -16.02
N ALA A 46 -17.70 -11.85 -15.81
CA ALA A 46 -17.56 -13.18 -16.38
C ALA A 46 -18.38 -14.26 -15.66
N GLY A 47 -19.15 -13.90 -14.61
CA GLY A 47 -19.96 -14.81 -13.81
C GLY A 47 -19.18 -15.65 -12.79
N THR A 48 -17.86 -15.51 -12.72
CA THR A 48 -17.02 -16.21 -11.74
C THR A 48 -17.09 -15.54 -10.37
N ARG A 49 -16.94 -16.31 -9.29
CA ARG A 49 -16.82 -15.79 -7.93
C ARG A 49 -15.47 -16.16 -7.35
N GLU A 50 -14.75 -15.13 -6.93
CA GLU A 50 -13.43 -15.25 -6.37
C GLU A 50 -13.45 -15.25 -4.84
N SER A 51 -12.53 -16.00 -4.23
CA SER A 51 -12.36 -16.04 -2.78
C SER A 51 -11.12 -15.25 -2.35
N TYR A 52 -11.29 -14.44 -1.30
CA TYR A 52 -10.28 -13.48 -0.85
C TYR A 52 -9.87 -13.76 0.59
N ARG A 53 -8.59 -13.48 0.89
CA ARG A 53 -8.06 -13.44 2.25
C ARG A 53 -7.95 -11.99 2.67
N LEU A 54 -8.82 -11.57 3.57
CA LEU A 54 -8.91 -10.19 4.04
C LEU A 54 -7.97 -9.99 5.24
N THR A 55 -6.73 -9.62 4.95
CA THR A 55 -5.66 -9.53 5.97
C THR A 55 -5.48 -8.13 6.54
N GLY A 56 -6.27 -7.15 6.10
CA GLY A 56 -6.06 -5.74 6.40
C GLY A 56 -6.13 -5.42 7.89
N LEU A 57 -7.13 -5.94 8.62
CA LEU A 57 -7.25 -5.66 10.06
C LEU A 57 -6.04 -6.15 10.89
N PRO A 58 -5.56 -7.39 10.77
CA PRO A 58 -4.31 -7.81 11.40
C PRO A 58 -3.10 -6.95 11.03
N LEU A 59 -2.91 -6.63 9.74
CA LEU A 59 -1.79 -5.80 9.28
C LEU A 59 -1.85 -4.38 9.85
N TYR A 60 -3.05 -3.83 9.92
CA TYR A 60 -3.33 -2.55 10.56
C TYR A 60 -2.93 -2.56 12.03
N LEU A 61 -3.37 -3.58 12.80
CA LEU A 61 -3.04 -3.68 14.22
C LEU A 61 -1.54 -3.85 14.46
N LEU A 62 -0.86 -4.65 13.63
CA LEU A 62 0.59 -4.82 13.70
C LEU A 62 1.33 -3.52 13.37
N THR A 63 0.87 -2.77 12.35
CA THR A 63 1.49 -1.50 11.95
C THR A 63 1.28 -0.43 13.02
N LEU A 64 0.05 -0.29 13.54
CA LEU A 64 -0.26 0.60 14.65
C LEU A 64 0.58 0.26 15.89
N GLY A 65 0.64 -1.02 16.24
CA GLY A 65 1.47 -1.51 17.35
C GLY A 65 2.96 -1.20 17.15
N GLY A 66 3.47 -1.32 15.92
CA GLY A 66 4.84 -0.95 15.56
C GLY A 66 5.11 0.55 15.74
N VAL A 67 4.20 1.41 15.27
CA VAL A 67 4.31 2.87 15.44
C VAL A 67 4.26 3.26 16.91
N VAL A 68 3.30 2.72 17.67
CA VAL A 68 3.18 2.96 19.12
C VAL A 68 4.43 2.46 19.85
N GLY A 69 4.92 1.28 19.49
CA GLY A 69 6.15 0.70 20.04
C GLY A 69 7.37 1.58 19.78
N CYS A 70 7.51 2.14 18.57
CA CYS A 70 8.57 3.09 18.26
C CYS A 70 8.46 4.35 19.14
N PHE A 71 7.24 4.88 19.30
CA PHE A 71 7.01 6.11 20.08
C PHE A 71 7.40 5.96 21.55
N PHE A 72 6.99 4.87 22.20
CA PHE A 72 7.34 4.62 23.60
C PHE A 72 8.76 4.05 23.77
N GLY A 73 9.28 3.34 22.77
CA GLY A 73 10.63 2.80 22.74
C GLY A 73 11.72 3.82 22.41
N GLY A 74 11.36 5.08 22.10
CA GLY A 74 12.31 6.14 21.77
C GLY A 74 12.93 6.02 20.37
N VAL A 75 12.36 5.20 19.49
CA VAL A 75 12.79 5.08 18.09
C VAL A 75 12.04 6.13 17.28
N SER A 76 12.75 7.12 16.74
CA SER A 76 12.14 8.18 15.96
C SER A 76 11.84 7.75 14.52
N LEU A 77 10.62 8.05 14.05
CA LEU A 77 10.21 7.90 12.65
C LEU A 77 10.45 9.17 11.82
N THR A 78 10.98 10.25 12.42
CA THR A 78 11.34 11.50 11.75
C THR A 78 12.20 11.31 10.49
N PRO A 79 13.11 10.30 10.38
CA PRO A 79 13.85 10.04 9.14
C PRO A 79 12.99 9.82 7.89
N LEU A 80 11.75 9.36 8.04
CA LEU A 80 10.81 9.23 6.91
C LEU A 80 10.48 10.59 6.29
N LEU A 81 10.43 11.65 7.10
CA LEU A 81 10.17 13.00 6.61
C LEU A 81 11.42 13.59 5.95
N THR A 82 12.59 13.41 6.54
CA THR A 82 13.84 13.96 5.97
C THR A 82 14.21 13.27 4.65
N HIS A 83 13.85 12.00 4.46
CA HIS A 83 14.10 11.25 3.21
C HIS A 83 12.97 11.37 2.17
N PHE A 84 12.03 12.30 2.33
CA PHE A 84 10.81 12.41 1.51
C PHE A 84 11.05 12.27 0.00
N TRP A 85 12.02 13.00 -0.57
CA TRP A 85 12.30 12.94 -2.01
C TRP A 85 12.81 11.57 -2.47
N SER A 86 13.66 10.93 -1.66
CA SER A 86 14.17 9.59 -1.97
C SER A 86 13.06 8.55 -1.87
N LEU A 87 12.18 8.66 -0.86
CA LEU A 87 11.00 7.80 -0.71
C LEU A 87 10.03 7.96 -1.90
N LEU A 88 9.80 9.20 -2.35
CA LEU A 88 8.93 9.48 -3.49
C LEU A 88 9.46 8.80 -4.77
N ILE A 89 10.76 8.95 -5.05
CA ILE A 89 11.40 8.32 -6.22
C ILE A 89 11.30 6.80 -6.12
N VAL A 90 11.69 6.22 -4.99
CA VAL A 90 11.67 4.77 -4.78
C VAL A 90 10.25 4.19 -4.90
N ALA A 91 9.25 4.84 -4.30
CA ALA A 91 7.86 4.40 -4.40
C ALA A 91 7.34 4.42 -5.84
N ASN A 92 7.71 5.45 -6.62
CA ASN A 92 7.35 5.51 -8.04
C ASN A 92 8.08 4.44 -8.86
N VAL A 93 9.37 4.21 -8.63
CA VAL A 93 10.13 3.14 -9.29
C VAL A 93 9.49 1.78 -9.01
N LEU A 94 9.08 1.52 -7.75
CA LEU A 94 8.36 0.31 -7.40
C LEU A 94 7.02 0.19 -8.15
N ALA A 95 6.24 1.27 -8.20
CA ALA A 95 4.95 1.30 -8.92
C ALA A 95 5.13 1.03 -10.43
N PHE A 96 6.06 1.72 -11.10
CA PHE A 96 6.33 1.48 -12.52
C PHE A 96 6.90 0.09 -12.80
N THR A 97 7.68 -0.47 -11.86
CA THR A 97 8.17 -1.85 -11.97
C THR A 97 7.01 -2.84 -11.86
N MET A 98 6.07 -2.60 -10.95
CA MET A 98 4.87 -3.42 -10.80
C MET A 98 3.98 -3.35 -12.05
N LEU A 99 3.72 -2.15 -12.57
CA LEU A 99 3.01 -1.92 -13.83
C LEU A 99 3.67 -2.69 -14.98
N ALA A 100 4.98 -2.56 -15.16
CA ALA A 100 5.71 -3.27 -16.21
C ALA A 100 5.59 -4.79 -16.07
N TRP A 101 5.68 -5.31 -14.83
CA TRP A 101 5.51 -6.73 -14.56
C TRP A 101 4.08 -7.22 -14.85
N LEU A 102 3.05 -6.47 -14.42
CA LEU A 102 1.64 -6.76 -14.69
C LEU A 102 1.34 -6.76 -16.19
N PHE A 103 1.85 -5.76 -16.92
CA PHE A 103 1.72 -5.65 -18.36
C PHE A 103 2.33 -6.86 -19.10
N VAL A 104 3.59 -7.20 -18.79
CA VAL A 104 4.29 -8.33 -19.41
C VAL A 104 3.59 -9.65 -19.07
N ARG A 105 3.18 -9.83 -17.81
CA ARG A 105 2.49 -11.03 -17.35
C ARG A 105 1.12 -11.18 -18.02
N GLY A 106 0.34 -10.10 -18.06
CA GLY A 106 -0.99 -10.08 -18.67
C GLY A 106 -0.95 -10.44 -20.14
N ARG A 107 -0.02 -9.83 -20.92
CA ARG A 107 0.16 -10.15 -22.35
C ARG A 107 0.59 -11.59 -22.61
N ARG A 108 1.25 -12.24 -21.66
CA ARG A 108 1.66 -13.64 -21.78
C ARG A 108 0.54 -14.62 -21.42
N ARG A 109 -0.40 -14.23 -20.56
CA ARG A 109 -1.46 -15.12 -20.03
C ARG A 109 -2.79 -14.97 -20.73
N VAL A 110 -3.12 -13.77 -21.22
CA VAL A 110 -4.41 -13.48 -21.84
C VAL A 110 -4.24 -13.45 -23.36
N ALA A 111 -4.74 -14.48 -24.03
CA ALA A 111 -4.61 -14.62 -25.49
C ALA A 111 -5.50 -13.62 -26.26
N ASN A 112 -6.73 -13.40 -25.78
CA ASN A 112 -7.71 -12.50 -26.40
C ASN A 112 -8.00 -11.34 -25.44
N ILE A 113 -7.29 -10.23 -25.61
CA ILE A 113 -7.52 -9.01 -24.84
C ILE A 113 -8.59 -8.20 -25.57
N GLU A 114 -9.79 -8.14 -24.99
CA GLU A 114 -10.85 -7.24 -25.44
C GLU A 114 -10.43 -5.78 -25.20
N ARG A 115 -10.61 -4.95 -26.22
CA ARG A 115 -10.25 -3.53 -26.17
C ARG A 115 -11.44 -2.72 -26.68
N ASP A 116 -12.11 -2.03 -25.77
CA ASP A 116 -13.20 -1.13 -26.10
C ASP A 116 -12.70 0.32 -26.10
N SER A 117 -11.73 0.61 -26.97
CA SER A 117 -11.09 1.92 -27.02
C SER A 117 -10.48 2.21 -28.38
N LYS A 118 -10.40 3.51 -28.73
CA LYS A 118 -9.67 4.01 -29.89
C LYS A 118 -8.15 4.12 -29.67
N LEU A 119 -7.67 3.85 -28.44
CA LEU A 119 -6.25 3.89 -28.13
C LEU A 119 -5.49 2.76 -28.86
N PRO A 120 -4.21 2.99 -29.22
CA PRO A 120 -3.34 1.92 -29.67
C PRO A 120 -3.28 0.80 -28.65
N ALA A 121 -3.27 -0.46 -29.11
CA ALA A 121 -3.33 -1.65 -28.23
C ALA A 121 -2.28 -1.65 -27.11
N PHE A 122 -1.06 -1.15 -27.39
CA PHE A 122 -0.03 -0.99 -26.36
C PHE A 122 -0.41 -0.01 -25.25
N LEU A 123 -0.87 1.19 -25.61
CA LEU A 123 -1.24 2.22 -24.64
C LEU A 123 -2.51 1.85 -23.89
N HIS A 124 -3.46 1.21 -24.55
CA HIS A 124 -4.66 0.68 -23.91
C HIS A 124 -4.32 -0.33 -22.81
N ASP A 125 -3.55 -1.36 -23.15
CA ASP A 125 -3.18 -2.43 -22.23
C ASP A 125 -2.32 -1.94 -21.06
N LEU A 126 -1.48 -0.93 -21.30
CA LEU A 126 -0.65 -0.31 -20.26
C LEU A 126 -1.48 0.56 -19.32
N TRP A 127 -2.47 1.28 -19.84
CA TRP A 127 -3.24 2.25 -19.05
C TRP A 127 -4.40 1.60 -18.28
N PHE A 128 -5.12 0.67 -18.91
CA PHE A 128 -6.30 0.05 -18.31
C PHE A 128 -6.00 -1.29 -17.64
N GLY A 129 -4.79 -1.83 -17.79
CA GLY A 129 -4.46 -3.16 -17.31
C GLY A 129 -5.07 -4.29 -18.15
N ILE A 130 -4.61 -5.51 -17.91
CA ILE A 130 -4.97 -6.69 -18.72
C ILE A 130 -5.66 -7.77 -17.88
N GLU A 131 -5.11 -8.10 -16.72
CA GLU A 131 -5.72 -9.08 -15.81
C GLU A 131 -6.67 -8.35 -14.85
N LEU A 132 -7.89 -8.89 -14.69
CA LEU A 132 -8.85 -8.36 -13.72
C LEU A 132 -8.28 -8.45 -12.30
N ASN A 133 -8.07 -9.64 -11.75
CA ASN A 133 -7.58 -9.82 -10.38
C ASN A 133 -6.32 -10.71 -10.37
N PRO A 134 -5.14 -10.16 -10.70
CA PRO A 134 -3.92 -10.95 -10.79
C PRO A 134 -3.50 -11.42 -9.39
N ARG A 135 -3.24 -12.73 -9.27
CA ARG A 135 -2.76 -13.33 -8.01
C ARG A 135 -1.29 -13.68 -8.04
N LEU A 136 -0.63 -13.56 -6.90
CA LEU A 136 0.76 -13.99 -6.67
C LEU A 136 0.82 -14.90 -5.44
N VAL A 137 1.15 -16.17 -5.65
CA VAL A 137 1.28 -17.18 -4.57
C VAL A 137 0.04 -17.26 -3.65
N GLY A 138 -1.16 -17.02 -4.21
CA GLY A 138 -2.43 -17.04 -3.48
C GLY A 138 -2.81 -15.73 -2.79
N VAL A 139 -2.02 -14.67 -2.93
CA VAL A 139 -2.39 -13.29 -2.54
C VAL A 139 -2.99 -12.58 -3.75
N ASP A 140 -4.14 -11.96 -3.55
CA ASP A 140 -4.77 -11.08 -4.54
C ASP A 140 -4.07 -9.72 -4.57
N LEU A 141 -3.54 -9.32 -5.72
CA LEU A 141 -2.68 -8.14 -5.79
C LEU A 141 -3.47 -6.83 -5.69
N LYS A 142 -4.73 -6.78 -6.13
CA LYS A 142 -5.53 -5.56 -5.95
C LYS A 142 -5.81 -5.33 -4.49
N MET A 143 -6.33 -6.34 -3.80
CA MET A 143 -6.60 -6.28 -2.37
C MET A 143 -5.32 -6.02 -1.57
N PHE A 144 -4.20 -6.61 -2.00
CA PHE A 144 -2.92 -6.39 -1.35
C PHE A 144 -2.40 -4.97 -1.52
N LEU A 145 -2.48 -4.36 -2.71
CA LEU A 145 -1.89 -3.03 -2.96
C LEU A 145 -2.57 -1.89 -2.17
N TYR A 146 -3.81 -2.06 -1.71
CA TYR A 146 -4.41 -1.13 -0.74
C TYR A 146 -3.65 -1.10 0.60
N GLN A 147 -3.04 -2.22 1.00
CA GLN A 147 -2.38 -2.36 2.30
C GLN A 147 -1.12 -1.48 2.41
N PRO A 148 -0.07 -1.63 1.57
CA PRO A 148 1.10 -0.77 1.66
C PRO A 148 0.79 0.69 1.33
N SER A 149 -0.27 0.97 0.57
CA SER A 149 -0.72 2.34 0.29
C SER A 149 -1.28 3.02 1.54
N LEU A 150 -2.36 2.47 2.12
CA LEU A 150 -3.03 3.08 3.27
C LEU A 150 -2.20 3.01 4.56
N LEU A 151 -1.56 1.87 4.83
CA LEU A 151 -0.69 1.72 6.00
C LEU A 151 0.61 2.51 5.84
N GLY A 152 1.17 2.57 4.63
CA GLY A 152 2.34 3.40 4.34
C GLY A 152 2.06 4.88 4.58
N LEU A 153 0.91 5.38 4.11
CA LEU A 153 0.45 6.74 4.40
C LEU A 153 0.28 6.96 5.90
N ALA A 154 -0.30 6.00 6.63
CA ALA A 154 -0.44 6.08 8.09
C ALA A 154 0.90 6.24 8.80
N VAL A 155 1.90 5.43 8.41
CA VAL A 155 3.25 5.45 8.98
C VAL A 155 3.95 6.78 8.70
N VAL A 156 3.86 7.30 7.46
CA VAL A 156 4.41 8.62 7.11
C VAL A 156 3.69 9.73 7.89
N ASN A 157 2.36 9.69 8.00
CA ASN A 157 1.60 10.67 8.79
C ASN A 157 1.96 10.61 10.28
N SER A 158 2.23 9.41 10.81
CA SER A 158 2.71 9.26 12.18
C SER A 158 4.11 9.82 12.37
N ALA A 159 4.99 9.83 11.36
CA ALA A 159 6.31 10.45 11.49
C ALA A 159 6.25 11.94 11.92
N PHE A 160 5.17 12.67 11.62
CA PHE A 160 4.98 14.04 12.09
C PHE A 160 4.81 14.17 13.61
N VAL A 161 4.21 13.18 14.29
CA VAL A 161 4.13 13.22 15.77
C VAL A 161 5.50 13.02 16.41
N PHE A 162 6.36 12.18 15.80
CA PHE A 162 7.76 12.02 16.21
C PHE A 162 8.54 13.31 15.96
N ALA A 163 8.39 13.90 14.77
CA ALA A 163 9.06 15.15 14.44
C ALA A 163 8.68 16.28 15.40
N GLN A 164 7.39 16.42 15.76
CA GLN A 164 6.96 17.43 16.71
C GLN A 164 7.60 17.21 18.10
N ARG A 165 7.63 15.95 18.58
CA ARG A 165 8.30 15.59 19.84
C ARG A 165 9.80 15.86 19.80
N ASP A 166 10.48 15.51 18.71
CA ASP A 166 11.93 15.69 18.58
C ASP A 166 12.33 17.17 18.48
N LEU A 167 11.49 18.00 17.86
CA LEU A 167 11.74 19.44 17.68
C LEU A 167 11.41 20.27 18.93
N HIS A 168 10.31 19.93 19.62
CA HIS A 168 9.75 20.76 20.68
C HIS A 168 9.81 20.12 22.07
N GLY A 169 10.11 18.83 22.18
CA GLY A 169 10.11 18.07 23.43
C GLY A 169 8.72 17.63 23.91
N PHE A 170 7.66 18.08 23.25
CA PHE A 170 6.28 17.72 23.55
C PHE A 170 5.44 17.59 22.28
N VAL A 171 4.29 16.94 22.40
CA VAL A 171 3.31 16.78 21.32
C VAL A 171 2.07 17.58 21.68
N THR A 172 1.55 18.38 20.75
CA THR A 172 0.38 19.21 20.99
C THR A 172 -0.92 18.38 20.96
N THR A 173 -1.97 18.88 21.60
CA THR A 173 -3.28 18.20 21.60
C THR A 173 -3.83 18.02 20.17
N GLU A 174 -3.62 19.01 19.30
CA GLU A 174 -4.07 18.98 17.90
C GLU A 174 -3.38 17.85 17.13
N MET A 175 -2.08 17.64 17.36
CA MET A 175 -1.35 16.53 16.76
C MET A 175 -1.88 15.18 17.26
N TRP A 176 -2.14 15.04 18.55
CA TRP A 176 -2.76 13.82 19.09
C TRP A 176 -4.14 13.55 18.50
N LEU A 177 -4.98 14.58 18.35
CA LEU A 177 -6.29 14.46 17.71
C LEU A 177 -6.15 14.07 16.23
N TYR A 178 -5.20 14.67 15.50
CA TYR A 178 -4.93 14.30 14.11
C TYR A 178 -4.53 12.83 13.97
N GLN A 179 -3.61 12.34 14.81
CA GLN A 179 -3.23 10.92 14.81
C GLN A 179 -4.44 10.04 15.15
N ALA A 180 -5.20 10.38 16.19
CA ALA A 180 -6.37 9.62 16.60
C ALA A 180 -7.42 9.52 15.48
N PHE A 181 -7.72 10.60 14.78
CA PHE A 181 -8.66 10.60 13.66
C PHE A 181 -8.14 9.83 12.45
N THR A 182 -6.86 9.97 12.12
CA THR A 182 -6.24 9.24 10.99
C THR A 182 -6.28 7.73 11.22
N TRP A 183 -5.87 7.27 12.41
CA TRP A 183 -5.92 5.85 12.75
C TRP A 183 -7.35 5.33 12.91
N SER A 184 -8.28 6.14 13.46
CA SER A 184 -9.70 5.77 13.53
C SER A 184 -10.34 5.61 12.15
N TYR A 185 -10.02 6.49 11.19
CA TYR A 185 -10.47 6.37 9.81
C TYR A 185 -10.01 5.03 9.20
N LEU A 186 -8.72 4.71 9.32
CA LEU A 186 -8.18 3.43 8.84
C LEU A 186 -8.80 2.22 9.55
N PHE A 187 -9.03 2.31 10.86
CA PHE A 187 -9.72 1.27 11.59
C PHE A 187 -11.10 0.98 11.02
N THR A 188 -11.90 2.02 10.70
CA THR A 188 -13.23 1.81 10.10
C THR A 188 -13.15 1.14 8.73
N HIS A 189 -12.15 1.49 7.92
CA HIS A 189 -11.89 0.83 6.65
C HIS A 189 -11.54 -0.66 6.86
N TYR A 190 -10.60 -0.98 7.75
CA TYR A 190 -10.12 -2.35 7.93
C TYR A 190 -11.08 -3.29 8.66
N VAL A 191 -11.90 -2.78 9.58
CA VAL A 191 -13.00 -3.57 10.17
C VAL A 191 -14.03 -3.97 9.10
N LYS A 192 -14.21 -3.12 8.09
CA LYS A 192 -15.16 -3.32 6.98
C LYS A 192 -14.46 -3.61 5.66
N GLU A 193 -13.27 -4.24 5.71
CA GLU A 193 -12.46 -4.51 4.51
C GLU A 193 -13.24 -5.30 3.44
N HIS A 194 -14.19 -6.14 3.84
CA HIS A 194 -15.06 -6.88 2.93
C HIS A 194 -15.90 -6.01 1.99
N PHE A 195 -16.18 -4.74 2.35
CA PHE A 195 -16.85 -3.80 1.45
C PHE A 195 -16.02 -3.47 0.21
N MET A 196 -14.69 -3.57 0.29
CA MET A 196 -13.82 -3.41 -0.88
C MET A 196 -14.11 -4.44 -1.96
N LEU A 197 -14.61 -5.63 -1.60
CA LEU A 197 -14.97 -6.66 -2.59
C LEU A 197 -16.15 -6.24 -3.47
N SER A 198 -16.92 -5.22 -3.07
CA SER A 198 -18.06 -4.70 -3.83
C SER A 198 -17.73 -3.44 -4.65
N THR A 199 -16.50 -2.94 -4.58
CA THR A 199 -16.12 -1.72 -5.32
C THR A 199 -15.87 -2.00 -6.79
N TRP A 200 -15.96 -0.95 -7.60
CA TRP A 200 -15.67 -1.02 -9.03
C TRP A 200 -14.25 -1.53 -9.29
N ASP A 201 -13.27 -1.03 -8.53
CA ASP A 201 -11.85 -1.38 -8.63
C ASP A 201 -11.63 -2.90 -8.55
N ILE A 202 -12.38 -3.62 -7.69
CA ILE A 202 -12.26 -5.08 -7.55
C ILE A 202 -13.10 -5.84 -8.59
N LEU A 203 -14.28 -5.33 -8.93
CA LEU A 203 -15.24 -6.08 -9.75
C LEU A 203 -15.08 -5.91 -11.25
N ALA A 204 -14.65 -4.74 -11.73
CA ALA A 204 -14.80 -4.38 -13.14
C ALA A 204 -13.54 -3.81 -13.78
N GLU A 205 -12.71 -3.08 -13.04
CA GLU A 205 -11.50 -2.47 -13.60
C GLU A 205 -10.33 -3.45 -13.58
N ASN A 206 -9.53 -3.57 -14.65
CA ASN A 206 -8.33 -4.41 -14.61
C ASN A 206 -7.20 -3.72 -13.83
N LEU A 207 -6.28 -4.50 -13.27
CA LEU A 207 -5.13 -3.91 -12.59
C LEU A 207 -4.05 -3.50 -13.62
N GLY A 208 -3.77 -2.20 -13.70
CA GLY A 208 -2.69 -1.56 -14.46
C GLY A 208 -1.71 -0.88 -13.53
#